data_AF-A0A933S3H7-F1
#
_entry.id   AF-A0A933S3H7-F1
#
_cell.length_a   1.000
_cell.length_b   1.000
_cell.length_c   1.000
_cell.angle_alpha   90.00
_cell.angle_beta   90.00
_cell.angle_gamma   90.00
#
_symmetry.space_group_name_H-M   'P 1'
#
loop_
_entity.id
_entity.type
_entity.pdbx_description
1 polymer ?
#
loop_
_entity_poly.entity_id
_entity_poly.type
_entity_poly.pdbx_seq_one_letter_code
_entity_poly.pdbx_strand_id
1 'polypeptide(L)'
;MVGEYILSIDVDEGIRQGDVIRSLPIIGETPVRYGFIVTADCDIAQNKAGDSFTLLDIVPAAQYLDLHWAPQQLRRIIERQSRVACESPNGKISRSSAGLAPLEAASLQQWLAETTPESIVNSVQSDDQKLLSLLACIRLALGHGSSGSRLADLRQV
;
A
#
# COMPACT_ATOMS: atom_id res chain seq x y z
N MET A 1 20.16 8.68 22.07
CA MET A 1 18.75 9.11 21.89
C MET A 1 18.78 10.55 21.43
N VAL A 2 18.33 10.83 20.22
CA VAL A 2 18.26 12.19 19.68
C VAL A 2 16.86 12.69 20.01
N GLY A 3 16.75 13.63 20.95
CA GLY A 3 15.47 14.26 21.29
C GLY A 3 15.06 15.22 20.18
N GLU A 4 13.84 15.07 19.65
CA GLU A 4 13.23 16.07 18.78
C GLU A 4 12.74 17.24 19.65
N TYR A 5 12.98 18.48 19.22
CA TYR A 5 12.57 19.69 19.94
C TYR A 5 11.36 20.33 19.26
N ILE A 6 10.39 20.79 20.06
CA ILE A 6 9.18 21.50 19.64
C ILE A 6 9.36 23.00 19.96
N LEU A 7 9.15 23.89 19.00
CA LEU A 7 9.00 25.35 19.19
C LEU A 7 7.65 25.77 18.60
N SER A 8 6.86 26.72 19.13
CA SER A 8 6.79 27.43 20.41
C SER A 8 5.33 27.87 20.51
N ILE A 9 4.61 27.43 21.53
CA ILE A 9 3.28 27.99 21.85
C ILE A 9 3.52 29.34 22.53
N ASP A 10 2.63 30.31 22.32
CA ASP A 10 2.66 31.57 23.07
C ASP A 10 2.78 31.23 24.55
N VAL A 11 3.77 31.79 25.24
CA VAL A 11 4.26 31.31 26.55
C VAL A 11 3.16 31.27 27.63
N ASP A 12 2.05 31.98 27.40
CA ASP A 12 0.89 32.03 28.30
C ASP A 12 -0.10 30.86 28.14
N GLU A 13 -0.07 30.10 27.04
CA GLU A 13 -0.89 28.89 26.86
C GLU A 13 0.05 27.68 26.71
N GLY A 14 0.31 26.96 27.80
CA GLY A 14 1.06 25.69 27.72
C GLY A 14 0.41 24.67 26.76
N ILE A 15 1.15 23.63 26.38
CA ILE A 15 0.66 22.54 25.52
C ILE A 15 -0.62 21.92 26.09
N ARG A 16 -1.64 21.73 25.26
CA ARG A 16 -2.92 21.09 25.61
C ARG A 16 -3.23 19.90 24.72
N GLN A 17 -4.15 19.06 25.20
CA GLN A 17 -4.74 18.01 24.39
C GLN A 17 -5.41 18.62 23.16
N GLY A 18 -5.13 18.03 22.00
CA GLY A 18 -5.67 18.48 20.72
C GLY A 18 -4.85 19.54 20.00
N ASP A 19 -3.76 20.01 20.60
CA ASP A 19 -2.83 20.88 19.89
C ASP A 19 -2.15 20.15 18.74
N VAL A 20 -1.86 20.90 17.68
CA VAL A 20 -1.01 20.43 16.58
C VAL A 20 0.38 21.02 16.75
N ILE A 21 1.35 20.13 16.95
CA ILE A 21 2.76 20.47 17.08
C ILE A 21 3.50 20.16 15.78
N ARG A 22 4.59 20.90 15.54
CA ARG A 22 5.48 20.71 14.41
C ARG A 22 6.86 20.34 14.95
N SER A 23 7.44 19.24 14.47
CA SER A 23 8.85 18.95 14.73
C SER A 23 9.73 19.81 13.82
N LEU A 24 10.75 20.44 14.42
CA LEU A 24 11.80 21.11 13.66
C LEU A 24 12.92 20.10 13.43
N PRO A 25 13.27 19.82 12.17
CA PRO A 25 14.36 18.90 11.90
C PRO A 25 15.65 19.47 12.48
N ILE A 26 16.36 18.65 13.24
CA ILE A 26 17.75 18.93 13.58
C ILE A 26 18.52 18.84 12.25
N ILE A 27 19.32 19.88 11.98
CA ILE A 27 20.08 20.10 10.73
C ILE A 27 20.53 18.77 10.11
N GLY A 28 20.07 18.47 8.89
CA GLY A 28 20.55 17.32 8.13
C GLY A 28 19.50 16.65 7.28
N GLU A 29 18.54 15.93 7.86
CA GLU A 29 17.98 14.78 7.11
C GLU A 29 16.52 14.40 7.37
N THR A 30 15.77 15.07 8.26
CA THR A 30 14.39 14.66 8.55
C THR A 30 13.37 15.58 7.91
N PRO A 31 12.34 15.06 7.20
CA PRO A 31 11.21 15.90 6.78
C PRO A 31 10.48 16.44 8.00
N VAL A 32 9.96 17.67 7.88
CA VAL A 32 9.08 18.27 8.89
C VAL A 32 7.94 17.32 9.20
N ARG A 33 7.72 16.99 10.48
CA ARG A 33 6.58 16.19 10.93
C ARG A 33 5.60 17.05 11.69
N TYR A 34 4.33 16.68 11.61
CA TYR A 34 3.26 17.27 12.39
C TYR A 34 2.69 16.19 13.30
N GLY A 35 2.35 16.55 14.53
CA GLY A 35 1.77 15.65 15.52
C GLY A 35 0.55 16.29 16.18
N PHE A 36 -0.48 15.50 16.45
CA PHE A 36 -1.65 15.91 17.23
C PHE A 36 -1.50 15.39 18.66
N ILE A 37 -1.54 16.27 19.66
CA ILE A 37 -1.37 15.88 21.07
C ILE A 37 -2.58 15.08 21.54
N VAL A 38 -2.33 13.86 22.00
CA VAL A 38 -3.35 12.98 22.59
C VAL A 38 -3.15 12.73 24.08
N THR A 39 -2.07 13.24 24.68
CA THR A 39 -1.95 13.31 26.15
C THR A 39 -3.17 14.04 26.71
N ALA A 40 -3.85 13.45 27.68
CA ALA A 40 -5.02 14.06 28.29
C ALA A 40 -4.65 15.31 29.10
N ASP A 41 -5.50 16.34 29.07
CA ASP A 41 -5.25 17.58 29.82
C ASP A 41 -5.07 17.34 31.32
N CYS A 42 -5.77 16.36 31.90
CA CYS A 42 -5.62 16.00 33.32
C CYS A 42 -4.24 15.42 33.63
N ASP A 43 -3.59 14.74 32.67
CA ASP A 43 -2.25 14.20 32.81
C ASP A 43 -1.19 15.31 32.68
N ILE A 44 -1.42 16.26 31.76
CA ILE A 44 -0.58 17.46 31.58
C ILE A 44 -0.62 18.32 32.84
N ALA A 45 -1.82 18.65 33.33
CA ALA A 45 -2.00 19.48 34.52
C ALA A 45 -1.41 18.84 35.80
N GLN A 46 -1.40 17.52 35.88
CA GLN A 46 -0.80 16.77 36.99
C GLN A 46 0.69 16.46 36.79
N ASN A 47 1.29 16.92 35.68
CA ASN A 47 2.67 16.63 35.32
C ASN A 47 3.03 15.12 35.37
N LYS A 48 2.08 14.24 35.00
CA LYS A 48 2.25 12.78 35.17
C LYS A 48 3.40 12.20 34.35
N ALA A 49 3.68 12.80 33.20
CA ALA A 49 4.70 12.35 32.25
C ALA A 49 5.93 13.27 32.19
N GLY A 50 6.05 14.24 33.11
CA GLY A 50 7.07 15.28 33.01
C GLY A 50 6.93 16.06 31.71
N ASP A 51 8.05 16.27 31.02
CA ASP A 51 8.12 16.99 29.74
C ASP A 51 7.82 16.10 28.51
N SER A 52 7.25 14.90 28.71
CA SER A 52 6.94 13.96 27.63
C SER A 52 5.47 14.01 27.24
N PHE A 53 5.20 14.10 25.93
CA PHE A 53 3.85 14.08 25.37
C PHE A 53 3.66 12.89 24.42
N THR A 54 2.44 12.36 24.38
CA THR A 54 2.02 11.38 23.37
C THR A 54 1.32 12.11 22.24
N LEU A 55 1.69 11.77 21.01
CA LEU A 55 1.21 12.40 19.79
C LEU A 55 0.75 11.35 18.78
N LEU A 56 -0.22 11.73 17.94
CA LEU A 56 -0.56 11.02 16.72
C LEU A 56 0.10 11.73 15.53
N ASP A 57 0.86 10.98 14.73
CA ASP A 57 1.50 11.51 13.54
C ASP A 57 0.45 11.95 12.50
N ILE A 58 0.57 13.20 12.05
CA ILE A 58 -0.20 13.73 10.94
C ILE A 58 0.62 13.51 9.66
N VAL A 59 0.14 12.60 8.83
CA VAL A 59 0.77 12.29 7.54
C VAL A 59 0.01 12.94 6.38
N PRO A 60 0.70 13.44 5.34
CA PRO A 60 0.04 13.90 4.12
C PRO A 60 -0.83 12.80 3.51
N ALA A 61 -2.06 13.14 3.12
CA ALA A 61 -2.99 12.17 2.53
C ALA A 61 -2.40 11.44 1.32
N ALA A 62 -1.64 12.15 0.47
CA ALA A 62 -0.95 11.55 -0.68
C ALA A 62 0.02 10.44 -0.26
N GLN A 63 0.81 10.67 0.80
CA GLN A 63 1.72 9.67 1.35
C GLN A 63 0.96 8.48 1.92
N TYR A 64 -0.12 8.72 2.68
CA TYR A 64 -0.95 7.64 3.22
C TYR A 64 -1.56 6.78 2.10
N LEU A 65 -2.09 7.44 1.07
CA LEU A 65 -2.71 6.77 -0.06
C LEU A 65 -1.71 5.87 -0.80
N ASP A 66 -0.48 6.35 -1.01
CA ASP A 66 0.53 5.61 -1.75
C ASP A 66 1.18 4.47 -0.93
N LEU A 67 1.43 4.70 0.37
CA LEU A 67 2.13 3.73 1.23
C LEU A 67 1.22 2.66 1.85
N HIS A 68 -0.05 2.99 2.10
CA HIS A 68 -0.95 2.11 2.85
C HIS A 68 -2.17 1.69 2.04
N TRP A 69 -2.94 2.66 1.55
CA TRP A 69 -4.24 2.37 0.94
C TRP A 69 -4.11 1.70 -0.43
N ALA A 70 -3.32 2.25 -1.35
CA ALA A 70 -3.16 1.72 -2.70
C ALA A 70 -2.55 0.32 -2.72
N PRO A 71 -1.49 0.00 -1.94
CA PRO A 71 -1.00 -1.37 -1.81
C PRO A 71 -2.07 -2.35 -1.33
N GLN A 72 -2.94 -1.94 -0.40
CA GLN A 72 -4.04 -2.78 0.06
C GLN A 72 -5.07 -3.04 -1.06
N GLN A 73 -5.40 -2.02 -1.87
CA GLN A 73 -6.32 -2.20 -3.00
C GLN A 73 -5.71 -3.12 -4.07
N LEU A 74 -4.43 -2.93 -4.40
CA LEU A 74 -3.73 -3.75 -5.39
C LEU A 74 -3.64 -5.21 -4.94
N ARG A 75 -3.42 -5.49 -3.65
CA ARG A 75 -3.50 -6.86 -3.11
C ARG A 75 -4.87 -7.50 -3.32
N ARG A 76 -5.95 -6.77 -3.04
CA ARG A 76 -7.32 -7.26 -3.27
C ARG A 76 -7.60 -7.54 -4.74
N ILE A 77 -7.07 -6.70 -5.63
CA ILE A 77 -7.16 -6.90 -7.08
C ILE A 77 -6.41 -8.17 -7.48
N ILE A 78 -5.17 -8.36 -7.03
CA ILE A 78 -4.39 -9.58 -7.28
C ILE A 78 -5.18 -10.81 -6.85
N GLU A 79 -5.67 -10.85 -5.61
CA GLU A 79 -6.40 -11.99 -5.06
C GLU A 79 -7.66 -12.33 -5.87
N ARG A 80 -8.47 -11.31 -6.17
CA ARG A 80 -9.73 -11.50 -6.90
C ARG A 80 -9.48 -11.87 -8.37
N GLN A 81 -8.66 -11.08 -9.06
CA GLN A 81 -8.48 -11.23 -10.50
C GLN A 81 -7.66 -12.46 -10.86
N SER A 82 -6.70 -12.87 -10.02
CA SER A 82 -5.95 -14.11 -10.26
C SER A 82 -6.87 -15.32 -10.26
N ARG A 83 -7.87 -15.38 -9.37
CA ARG A 83 -8.84 -16.47 -9.34
C ARG A 83 -9.69 -16.50 -10.60
N VAL A 84 -10.20 -15.34 -11.03
CA VAL A 84 -11.01 -15.23 -12.26
C VAL A 84 -10.18 -15.58 -13.49
N ALA A 85 -8.93 -15.10 -13.57
CA ALA A 85 -8.03 -15.39 -14.68
C ALA A 85 -7.70 -16.89 -14.82
N CYS A 86 -7.71 -17.64 -13.72
CA CYS A 86 -7.54 -19.10 -13.76
C CYS A 86 -8.75 -19.86 -14.34
N GLU A 87 -9.95 -19.29 -14.37
CA GLU A 87 -11.17 -20.00 -14.80
C GLU A 87 -11.09 -20.46 -16.25
N SER A 88 -10.65 -19.58 -17.16
CA SER A 88 -10.58 -19.89 -18.59
C SER A 88 -9.51 -20.97 -18.91
N PRO A 89 -8.25 -20.87 -18.44
CA PRO A 89 -7.27 -21.94 -18.55
C PRO A 89 -7.73 -23.25 -17.90
N ASN A 90 -8.30 -23.22 -16.70
CA ASN A 90 -8.76 -24.43 -16.00
C ASN A 90 -9.94 -25.10 -16.69
N GLY A 91 -10.81 -24.30 -17.31
CA GLY A 91 -11.87 -24.81 -18.17
C GLY A 91 -11.32 -25.54 -19.41
N LYS A 92 -10.14 -25.16 -19.92
CA LYS A 92 -9.47 -25.89 -21.02
C LYS A 92 -8.74 -27.13 -20.49
N ILE A 93 -8.01 -27.01 -19.38
CA ILE A 93 -7.29 -28.12 -18.74
C ILE A 93 -8.26 -29.27 -18.43
N SER A 94 -9.40 -28.97 -17.80
CA SER A 94 -10.41 -29.98 -17.46
C SER A 94 -11.05 -30.66 -18.68
N ARG A 95 -11.14 -29.97 -19.82
CA ARG A 95 -11.62 -30.53 -21.09
C ARG A 95 -10.55 -31.31 -21.86
N SER A 96 -9.28 -31.06 -21.55
CA SER A 96 -8.18 -31.81 -22.13
C SER A 96 -8.02 -33.16 -21.41
N SER A 97 -7.79 -34.24 -22.15
CA SER A 97 -7.45 -35.56 -21.59
C SER A 97 -5.98 -35.65 -21.13
N ALA A 98 -5.32 -34.51 -20.88
CA ALA A 98 -3.88 -34.43 -20.61
C ALA A 98 -3.49 -34.79 -19.17
N GLY A 99 -4.45 -34.99 -18.26
CA GLY A 99 -4.17 -35.35 -16.86
C GLY A 99 -3.45 -34.27 -16.06
N LEU A 100 -3.52 -33.02 -16.50
CA LEU A 100 -2.86 -31.89 -15.85
C LEU A 100 -3.64 -31.42 -14.62
N ALA A 101 -2.92 -30.94 -13.60
CA ALA A 101 -3.52 -30.31 -12.43
C ALA A 101 -4.09 -28.92 -12.80
N PRO A 102 -5.15 -28.44 -12.10
CA PRO A 102 -5.64 -27.08 -12.26
C PRO A 102 -4.57 -26.04 -11.95
N LEU A 103 -4.53 -24.95 -12.73
CA LEU A 103 -3.72 -23.78 -12.48
C LEU A 103 -4.25 -23.02 -11.25
N GLU A 104 -3.40 -22.92 -10.23
CA GLU A 104 -3.68 -22.15 -9.02
C GLU A 104 -3.30 -20.67 -9.17
N ALA A 105 -3.97 -19.80 -8.42
CA ALA A 105 -3.71 -18.36 -8.46
C ALA A 105 -2.25 -18.00 -8.11
N ALA A 106 -1.63 -18.70 -7.16
CA ALA A 106 -0.23 -18.49 -6.79
C ALA A 106 0.73 -18.85 -7.93
N SER A 107 0.50 -19.99 -8.60
CA SER A 107 1.27 -20.41 -9.76
C SER A 107 1.11 -19.44 -10.93
N LEU A 108 -0.10 -18.92 -11.16
CA LEU A 108 -0.33 -17.90 -12.18
C LEU A 108 0.42 -16.60 -11.87
N GLN A 109 0.42 -16.15 -10.61
CA GLN A 109 1.17 -14.96 -10.19
C GLN A 109 2.68 -15.14 -10.38
N GLN A 110 3.21 -16.32 -10.06
CA GLN A 110 4.63 -16.64 -10.32
C GLN A 110 4.92 -16.64 -11.82
N TRP A 111 4.07 -17.26 -12.63
CA TRP A 111 4.24 -17.26 -14.09
C TRP A 111 4.21 -15.84 -14.67
N LEU A 112 3.34 -14.97 -14.13
CA LEU A 112 3.27 -13.56 -14.46
C LEU A 112 4.46 -12.74 -13.95
N ALA A 113 5.27 -13.23 -13.01
CA ALA A 113 6.51 -12.57 -12.62
C ALA A 113 7.60 -12.81 -13.67
N GLU A 114 7.62 -14.00 -14.25
CA GLU A 114 8.66 -14.48 -15.17
C GLU A 114 8.34 -14.17 -16.65
N THR A 115 7.08 -13.95 -16.99
CA THR A 115 6.62 -13.84 -18.39
C THR A 115 5.59 -12.73 -18.61
N THR A 116 5.34 -12.37 -19.87
CA THR A 116 4.33 -11.35 -20.22
C THR A 116 2.94 -11.98 -20.37
N PRO A 117 1.86 -11.20 -20.16
CA PRO A 117 0.48 -11.63 -20.36
C PRO A 117 0.23 -12.28 -21.74
N GLU A 118 0.80 -11.70 -22.79
CA GLU A 118 0.66 -12.19 -24.18
C GLU A 118 1.28 -13.58 -24.33
N SER A 119 2.45 -13.81 -23.71
CA SER A 119 3.12 -15.10 -23.74
C SER A 119 2.28 -16.18 -23.05
N ILE A 120 1.64 -15.86 -21.92
CA ILE A 120 0.75 -16.78 -21.21
C ILE A 120 -0.46 -17.12 -22.08
N VAL A 121 -1.13 -16.11 -22.63
CA VAL A 121 -2.31 -16.27 -23.49
C VAL A 121 -2.00 -17.13 -24.72
N ASN A 122 -0.85 -16.91 -25.36
CA ASN A 122 -0.36 -17.73 -26.47
C ASN A 122 -0.07 -19.17 -26.04
N SER A 123 0.53 -19.36 -24.86
CA SER A 123 0.86 -20.69 -24.32
C SER A 123 -0.39 -21.53 -24.04
N VAL A 124 -1.48 -20.89 -23.60
CA VAL A 124 -2.78 -21.55 -23.39
C VAL A 124 -3.67 -21.53 -24.64
N GLN A 125 -3.13 -21.12 -25.80
CA GLN A 125 -3.79 -21.06 -27.10
C GLN A 125 -5.17 -20.38 -27.01
N SER A 126 -5.23 -19.24 -26.33
CA SER A 126 -6.45 -18.49 -26.12
C SER A 126 -6.43 -17.18 -26.90
N ASP A 127 -7.53 -16.82 -27.55
CA ASP A 127 -7.69 -15.51 -28.19
C ASP A 127 -8.53 -14.56 -27.30
N ASP A 128 -8.71 -14.93 -26.03
CA ASP A 128 -9.54 -14.21 -25.06
C ASP A 128 -8.88 -12.91 -24.63
N GLN A 129 -9.32 -11.80 -25.23
CA GLN A 129 -8.87 -10.45 -24.89
C GLN A 129 -9.19 -10.05 -23.44
N LYS A 130 -10.23 -10.64 -22.83
CA LYS A 130 -10.53 -10.38 -21.41
C LYS A 130 -9.49 -11.04 -20.52
N LEU A 131 -9.06 -12.26 -20.84
CA LEU A 131 -7.98 -12.93 -20.14
C LEU A 131 -6.69 -12.10 -20.24
N LEU A 132 -6.33 -11.63 -21.44
CA LEU A 132 -5.16 -10.78 -21.62
C LEU A 132 -5.22 -9.52 -20.74
N SER A 133 -6.36 -8.83 -20.73
CA SER A 133 -6.57 -7.63 -19.93
C SER A 133 -6.47 -7.92 -18.43
N LEU A 134 -7.04 -9.04 -17.96
CA LEU A 134 -6.94 -9.47 -16.57
C LEU A 134 -5.49 -9.77 -16.16
N LEU A 135 -4.75 -10.48 -17.01
CA LEU A 135 -3.34 -10.80 -16.77
C LEU A 135 -2.46 -9.55 -16.73
N ALA A 136 -2.70 -8.58 -17.62
CA ALA A 136 -2.02 -7.28 -17.60
C ALA A 136 -2.30 -6.50 -16.31
N CYS A 137 -3.56 -6.45 -15.90
CA CYS A 137 -4.01 -5.86 -14.64
C CYS A 137 -3.31 -6.50 -13.42
N ILE A 138 -3.28 -7.84 -13.34
CA ILE A 138 -2.61 -8.57 -12.26
C ILE A 138 -1.11 -8.27 -12.26
N ARG A 139 -0.47 -8.29 -13.43
CA ARG A 139 0.97 -8.03 -13.55
C ARG A 139 1.36 -6.62 -13.09
N LEU A 140 0.57 -5.60 -13.46
CA LEU A 140 0.76 -4.24 -12.97
C LEU A 140 0.52 -4.15 -11.46
N ALA A 141 -0.53 -4.82 -10.96
CA ALA A 141 -0.82 -4.87 -9.53
C ALA A 141 0.26 -5.59 -8.73
N LEU A 142 0.98 -6.56 -9.30
CA LEU A 142 2.17 -7.18 -8.71
C LEU A 142 3.39 -6.24 -8.68
N GLY A 143 3.33 -5.09 -9.36
CA GLY A 143 4.40 -4.09 -9.43
C GLY A 143 5.32 -4.23 -10.63
N HIS A 144 5.05 -5.17 -11.54
CA HIS A 144 5.84 -5.31 -12.77
C HIS A 144 5.41 -4.25 -13.79
N GLY A 145 6.35 -3.41 -14.22
CA GLY A 145 6.04 -2.23 -15.04
C GLY A 145 5.46 -1.07 -14.22
N SER A 146 5.63 -1.09 -12.89
CA SER A 146 5.20 -0.01 -12.00
C SER A 146 5.81 1.33 -12.39
N SER A 147 5.01 2.37 -12.24
CA SER A 147 5.40 3.78 -12.38
C SER A 147 6.26 4.31 -11.21
N GLY A 148 6.49 3.49 -10.17
CA GLY A 148 7.15 3.90 -8.93
C GLY A 148 6.20 4.47 -7.88
N SER A 149 4.93 4.69 -8.21
CA SER A 149 3.86 5.04 -7.26
C SER A 149 2.73 4.01 -7.35
N ARG A 150 2.38 3.43 -6.21
CA ARG A 150 1.30 2.43 -6.13
C ARG A 150 -0.06 3.07 -6.36
N LEU A 151 -0.23 4.33 -5.96
CA LEU A 151 -1.42 5.10 -6.27
C LEU A 151 -1.54 5.37 -7.78
N ALA A 152 -0.44 5.67 -8.47
CA ALA A 152 -0.45 5.84 -9.92
C ALA A 152 -0.72 4.53 -10.65
N ASP A 153 -0.12 3.42 -10.20
CA ASP A 153 -0.38 2.08 -10.76
C ASP A 153 -1.87 1.72 -10.64
N LEU A 154 -2.49 2.00 -9.49
CA LEU A 154 -3.91 1.71 -9.27
C LEU A 154 -4.85 2.49 -10.22
N ARG A 155 -4.44 3.67 -10.73
CA ARG A 155 -5.25 4.44 -11.69
C ARG A 155 -5.25 3.84 -13.10
N GLN A 156 -4.29 2.97 -13.39
CA GLN A 156 -4.15 2.32 -14.68
C GLN A 156 -4.82 0.93 -14.72
N VAL A 157 -5.24 0.44 -13.54
CA VAL A 157 -5.96 -0.83 -13.35
C VAL A 157 -7.47 -0.59 -13.39
#